data_AF-A0A7C6DCM6-F1
#
_entry.id   AF-A0A7C6DCM6-F1
#
_cell.length_a   1.000
_cell.length_b   1.000
_cell.length_c   1.000
_cell.angle_alpha   90.00
_cell.angle_beta   90.00
_cell.angle_gamma   90.00
#
_symmetry.space_group_name_H-M   'P 1'
#
loop_
_entity.id
_entity.type
_entity.pdbx_description
1 polymer ?
#
loop_
_entity_poly.entity_id
_entity_poly.type
_entity_poly.pdbx_seq_one_letter_code
_entity_poly.pdbx_strand_id
1 'polypeptide(L)'
;MKVLKVIIPIVLILSLSSCMINSEEDVENTEAIISTPSSEPTSTPSPTPTEEPVKDRIIEIVEKMTIEQKIGQLVITGYGSVDEVINSDISFGGVILFGRNIKSVSETKGDIARLQGSFNIPLFISVDQEGGRVTRLPKEYGSFES
;
A
#
# COMPACT_ATOMS: atom_id res chain seq x y z
N MET A 1 -41.32 1.44 25.77
CA MET A 1 -40.16 1.46 26.71
C MET A 1 -39.95 0.17 27.52
N LYS A 2 -40.91 -0.77 27.59
CA LYS A 2 -40.74 -2.03 28.36
C LYS A 2 -39.88 -3.09 27.63
N VAL A 3 -39.94 -3.15 26.30
CA VAL A 3 -39.10 -4.05 25.47
C VAL A 3 -37.61 -3.70 25.50
N LEU A 4 -37.25 -2.42 25.64
CA LEU A 4 -35.84 -1.97 25.66
C LEU A 4 -35.09 -2.41 26.92
N LYS A 5 -35.80 -2.61 28.05
CA LYS A 5 -35.21 -3.07 29.32
C LYS A 5 -34.90 -4.58 29.35
N VAL A 6 -35.48 -5.37 28.42
CA VAL A 6 -35.27 -6.83 28.33
C VAL A 6 -34.14 -7.18 27.36
N ILE A 7 -33.91 -6.35 26.34
CA ILE A 7 -32.89 -6.61 25.31
C ILE A 7 -31.47 -6.27 25.81
N ILE A 8 -31.32 -5.24 26.65
CA ILE A 8 -30.02 -4.81 27.19
C ILE A 8 -29.28 -5.90 28.00
N PRO A 9 -29.92 -6.66 28.92
CA PRO A 9 -29.21 -7.73 29.64
C PRO A 9 -28.88 -8.94 28.76
N ILE A 10 -29.67 -9.22 27.70
CA ILE A 10 -29.45 -10.38 26.82
C ILE A 10 -28.23 -10.17 25.92
N VAL A 11 -28.01 -8.94 25.42
CA VAL A 11 -26.84 -8.62 24.59
C VAL A 11 -25.55 -8.57 25.42
N LEU A 12 -25.64 -8.19 26.70
CA LEU A 12 -24.48 -8.16 27.61
C LEU A 12 -24.01 -9.57 28.05
N ILE A 13 -24.90 -10.56 28.03
CA ILE A 13 -24.59 -11.97 28.36
C ILE A 13 -23.92 -12.70 27.17
N LEU A 14 -24.11 -12.20 25.94
CA LEU A 14 -23.52 -12.78 24.73
C LEU A 14 -22.08 -12.32 24.44
N SER A 15 -21.54 -11.34 25.18
CA SER A 15 -20.17 -10.83 24.98
C SER A 15 -19.11 -11.42 25.90
N LEU A 16 -19.40 -12.49 26.65
CA LEU A 16 -18.47 -13.10 27.63
C LEU A 16 -18.08 -14.57 27.38
N SER A 17 -18.49 -15.19 26.27
CA SER A 17 -18.14 -16.59 25.95
C SER A 17 -17.50 -16.74 24.56
N SER A 18 -16.27 -16.27 24.40
CA SER A 18 -15.35 -16.83 23.40
C SER A 18 -13.90 -16.60 23.81
N CYS A 19 -13.44 -17.43 24.74
CA CYS A 19 -12.05 -17.82 24.85
C CYS A 19 -11.99 -19.36 24.83
N MET A 20 -11.04 -19.86 24.02
CA MET A 20 -10.37 -21.16 24.09
C MET A 20 -11.12 -22.42 23.62
N ILE A 21 -10.68 -22.93 22.46
CA ILE A 21 -10.57 -24.37 22.23
C ILE A 21 -9.12 -24.63 21.78
N ASN A 22 -8.40 -25.36 22.63
CA ASN A 22 -7.17 -26.06 22.32
C ASN A 22 -7.44 -27.51 22.70
N SER A 23 -7.26 -28.47 21.79
CA SER A 23 -7.14 -29.89 22.12
C SER A 23 -6.45 -30.61 20.96
N GLU A 24 -5.47 -31.41 21.35
CA GLU A 24 -4.51 -32.17 20.57
C GLU A 24 -5.07 -33.48 20.00
N GLU A 25 -4.19 -34.15 19.25
CA GLU A 25 -4.07 -35.60 18.98
C GLU A 25 -4.53 -36.15 17.62
N ASP A 26 -3.50 -36.44 16.82
CA ASP A 26 -3.13 -37.74 16.26
C ASP A 26 -4.07 -38.51 15.33
N VAL A 27 -3.61 -38.70 14.09
CA VAL A 27 -3.71 -40.00 13.41
C VAL A 27 -2.44 -40.32 12.62
N GLU A 28 -1.93 -41.48 13.00
CA GLU A 28 -0.88 -42.36 12.50
C GLU A 28 -0.90 -42.69 10.99
N ASN A 29 0.32 -42.85 10.45
CA ASN A 29 0.79 -44.04 9.73
C ASN A 29 1.24 -43.88 8.26
N THR A 30 2.47 -44.37 8.05
CA THR A 30 2.93 -45.26 6.96
C THR A 30 4.10 -44.69 6.15
N GLU A 31 5.29 -45.18 6.51
CA GLU A 31 6.50 -45.16 5.71
C GLU A 31 6.28 -45.80 4.33
N ALA A 32 6.94 -45.29 3.28
CA ALA A 32 8.14 -45.96 2.74
C ALA A 32 8.58 -45.42 1.35
N ILE A 33 9.91 -45.35 1.21
CA ILE A 33 10.77 -45.49 0.00
C ILE A 33 10.85 -44.33 -1.03
N ILE A 34 12.01 -43.66 -1.13
CA ILE A 34 13.10 -43.91 -2.12
C ILE A 34 14.12 -42.77 -2.04
N SER A 35 15.35 -43.12 -1.68
CA SER A 35 16.54 -42.26 -1.66
C SER A 35 17.17 -42.14 -3.06
N THR A 36 17.52 -40.92 -3.48
CA THR A 36 18.65 -40.67 -4.40
C THR A 36 19.27 -39.30 -4.10
N PRO A 37 20.61 -39.18 -4.02
CA PRO A 37 21.29 -37.91 -3.73
C PRO A 37 21.47 -37.12 -5.04
N SER A 38 21.03 -35.87 -5.06
CA SER A 38 21.31 -34.92 -6.13
C SER A 38 22.02 -33.72 -5.52
N SER A 39 23.28 -33.50 -5.92
CA SER A 39 24.17 -32.50 -5.37
C SER A 39 23.63 -31.07 -5.60
N GLU A 40 23.29 -30.38 -4.53
CA GLU A 40 22.88 -28.97 -4.55
C GLU A 40 24.11 -28.06 -4.36
N PRO A 41 24.31 -27.02 -5.19
CA PRO A 41 25.39 -26.06 -5.02
C PRO A 41 25.16 -25.19 -3.79
N THR A 42 26.19 -25.09 -2.95
CA THR A 42 26.23 -24.27 -1.73
C THR A 42 25.97 -22.79 -2.04
N SER A 43 24.78 -22.30 -1.70
CA SER A 43 24.50 -20.86 -1.63
C SER A 43 25.11 -20.29 -0.35
N THR A 44 26.14 -19.47 -0.49
CA THR A 44 26.64 -18.58 0.57
C THR A 44 25.52 -17.65 1.03
N PRO A 45 25.24 -17.50 2.35
CA PRO A 45 24.20 -16.60 2.81
C PRO A 45 24.61 -15.14 2.58
N SER A 46 23.78 -14.42 1.81
CA SER A 46 23.82 -12.97 1.66
C SER A 46 23.45 -12.30 3.00
N PRO A 47 24.09 -11.19 3.42
CA PRO A 47 23.75 -10.54 4.68
C PRO A 47 22.32 -9.97 4.65
N THR A 48 21.51 -10.42 5.60
CA THR A 48 20.15 -9.92 5.86
C THR A 48 20.19 -8.44 6.30
N PRO A 49 19.42 -7.54 5.66
CA PRO A 49 19.26 -6.17 6.14
C PRO A 49 18.56 -6.15 7.51
N THR A 50 19.15 -5.46 8.47
CA THR A 50 18.54 -5.18 9.78
C THR A 50 17.30 -4.30 9.59
N GLU A 51 16.11 -4.79 9.96
CA GLU A 51 14.81 -4.12 9.75
C GLU A 51 14.50 -2.96 10.72
N GLU A 52 15.18 -2.90 11.87
CA GLU A 52 14.91 -1.96 12.97
C GLU A 52 15.06 -0.45 12.62
N PRO A 53 16.14 0.04 11.96
CA PRO A 53 16.41 1.49 11.87
C PRO A 53 15.48 2.27 10.94
N VAL A 54 14.78 1.60 10.01
CA VAL A 54 13.88 2.27 9.06
C VAL A 54 12.53 2.57 9.69
N LYS A 55 12.03 1.65 10.53
CA LYS A 55 10.72 1.76 11.17
C LYS A 55 10.67 2.95 12.13
N ASP A 56 11.70 3.12 12.95
CA ASP A 56 11.79 4.22 13.92
C ASP A 56 11.79 5.59 13.25
N ARG A 57 12.48 5.72 12.11
CA ARG A 57 12.50 6.97 11.32
C ARG A 57 11.12 7.31 10.76
N ILE A 58 10.36 6.32 10.28
CA ILE A 58 9.01 6.55 9.76
C ILE A 58 8.08 7.01 10.88
N ILE A 59 8.15 6.37 12.05
CA ILE A 59 7.37 6.74 13.23
C ILE A 59 7.66 8.19 13.62
N GLU A 60 8.94 8.58 13.71
CA GLU A 60 9.34 9.95 14.06
C GLU A 60 8.79 10.99 13.05
N ILE A 61 8.81 10.68 11.76
CA ILE A 61 8.26 11.56 10.72
C ILE A 61 6.74 11.73 10.91
N VAL A 62 6.01 10.63 11.11
CA VAL A 62 4.54 10.66 11.28
C VAL A 62 4.13 11.34 12.58
N GLU A 63 4.87 11.15 13.67
CA GLU A 63 4.58 11.79 14.96
C GLU A 63 4.67 13.31 14.90
N LYS A 64 5.58 13.86 14.07
CA LYS A 64 5.76 15.30 13.88
C LYS A 64 4.69 15.94 12.97
N MET A 65 3.80 15.17 12.37
CA MET A 65 2.73 15.69 11.51
C MET A 65 1.52 16.18 12.30
N THR A 66 0.94 17.28 11.83
CA THR A 66 -0.44 17.69 12.18
C THR A 66 -1.46 16.65 11.71
N ILE A 67 -2.70 16.71 12.22
CA ILE A 67 -3.75 15.78 11.80
C ILE A 67 -4.11 15.98 10.32
N GLU A 68 -4.11 17.23 9.85
CA GLU A 68 -4.36 17.60 8.46
C GLU A 68 -3.30 17.00 7.53
N GLN A 69 -2.02 17.06 7.92
CA GLN A 69 -0.93 16.43 7.17
C GLN A 69 -1.07 14.91 7.14
N LYS A 70 -1.42 14.27 8.26
CA LYS A 70 -1.66 12.82 8.32
C LYS A 70 -2.79 12.40 7.38
N ILE A 71 -3.90 13.14 7.38
CA ILE A 71 -5.02 12.90 6.47
C ILE A 71 -4.58 13.11 5.03
N GLY A 72 -3.83 14.18 4.74
CA GLY A 72 -3.28 14.48 3.43
C GLY A 72 -2.46 13.31 2.86
N GLN A 73 -1.63 12.67 3.69
CA GLN A 73 -0.83 11.49 3.30
C GLN A 73 -1.67 10.26 2.90
N LEU A 74 -2.93 10.18 3.32
CA LEU A 74 -3.84 9.10 2.93
C LEU A 74 -4.59 9.38 1.62
N VAL A 75 -4.41 10.57 1.04
CA VAL A 75 -5.15 11.02 -0.15
C VAL A 75 -4.23 11.01 -1.38
N ILE A 76 -4.70 10.34 -2.43
CA ILE A 76 -4.16 10.44 -3.79
C ILE A 76 -5.15 11.23 -4.64
N THR A 77 -4.72 12.35 -5.20
CA THR A 77 -5.61 13.23 -5.97
C THR A 77 -5.33 13.19 -7.48
N GLY A 78 -6.39 13.32 -8.29
CA GLY A 78 -6.24 13.67 -9.70
C GLY A 78 -6.12 15.19 -9.85
N TYR A 79 -5.50 15.65 -10.93
CA TYR A 79 -5.32 17.09 -11.14
C TYR A 79 -5.51 17.52 -12.59
N GLY A 80 -5.86 18.79 -12.79
CA GLY A 80 -5.90 19.44 -14.09
C GLY A 80 -4.56 20.08 -14.46
N SER A 81 -3.92 20.74 -13.49
CA SER A 81 -2.60 21.38 -13.67
C SER A 81 -1.70 21.15 -12.46
N VAL A 82 -0.38 21.21 -12.67
CA VAL A 82 0.61 21.08 -11.58
C VAL A 82 0.40 22.16 -10.50
N ASP A 83 0.05 23.38 -10.91
CA ASP A 83 -0.14 24.51 -10.00
C ASP A 83 -1.35 24.33 -9.08
N GLU A 84 -2.37 23.58 -9.50
CA GLU A 84 -3.53 23.22 -8.67
C GLU A 84 -3.11 22.36 -7.46
N VAL A 85 -2.15 21.45 -7.67
CA VAL A 85 -1.64 20.57 -6.61
C VAL A 85 -0.70 21.34 -5.69
N ILE A 86 0.24 22.10 -6.27
CA ILE A 86 1.28 22.81 -5.51
C ILE A 86 0.69 23.93 -4.64
N ASN A 87 -0.33 24.63 -5.12
CA ASN A 87 -0.95 25.75 -4.40
C ASN A 87 -2.14 25.31 -3.52
N SER A 88 -2.40 24.01 -3.38
CA SER A 88 -3.44 23.48 -2.50
C SER A 88 -3.06 23.67 -1.02
N ASP A 89 -4.05 23.97 -0.18
CA ASP A 89 -3.88 23.96 1.28
C ASP A 89 -3.70 22.54 1.84
N ILE A 90 -3.98 21.51 1.03
CA ILE A 90 -3.84 20.10 1.40
C ILE A 90 -2.47 19.57 0.96
N SER A 91 -1.70 19.08 1.93
CA SER A 91 -0.46 18.33 1.67
C SER A 91 -0.76 16.88 1.29
N PHE A 92 -1.16 16.65 0.03
CA PHE A 92 -1.47 15.32 -0.50
C PHE A 92 -0.31 14.32 -0.32
N GLY A 93 -0.65 13.03 -0.19
CA GLY A 93 0.32 11.93 -0.16
C GLY A 93 0.73 11.48 -1.56
N GLY A 94 -0.15 11.69 -2.54
CA GLY A 94 0.15 11.34 -3.93
C GLY A 94 -0.77 11.98 -4.95
N VAL A 95 -0.42 11.74 -6.21
CA VAL A 95 -1.21 12.11 -7.37
C VAL A 95 -1.35 10.95 -8.33
N ILE A 96 -2.45 10.94 -9.08
CA ILE A 96 -2.66 10.00 -10.19
C ILE A 96 -2.60 10.75 -11.53
N LEU A 97 -1.76 10.25 -12.43
CA LEU A 97 -1.63 10.74 -13.80
C LEU A 97 -2.72 10.13 -14.68
N PHE A 98 -3.50 10.99 -15.32
CA PHE A 98 -4.37 10.62 -16.43
C PHE A 98 -3.70 10.93 -17.77
N GLY A 99 -4.28 10.47 -18.88
CA GLY A 99 -3.75 10.76 -20.21
C GLY A 99 -3.57 12.26 -20.50
N ARG A 100 -4.43 13.13 -19.93
CA ARG A 100 -4.30 14.59 -20.05
C ARG A 100 -3.02 15.16 -19.39
N ASN A 101 -2.46 14.44 -18.43
CA ASN A 101 -1.23 14.83 -17.71
C ASN A 101 0.03 14.26 -18.38
N ILE A 102 -0.11 13.36 -19.36
CA ILE A 102 1.00 12.69 -20.05
C ILE A 102 1.05 13.19 -21.48
N LYS A 103 1.94 14.15 -21.73
CA LYS A 103 2.10 14.80 -23.04
C LYS A 103 3.34 14.25 -23.74
N SER A 104 4.47 14.95 -23.65
CA SER A 104 5.76 14.44 -24.07
C SER A 104 6.54 13.87 -22.88
N VAL A 105 7.54 13.02 -23.14
CA VAL A 105 8.47 12.54 -22.09
C VAL A 105 9.12 13.71 -21.34
N SER A 106 9.60 14.72 -22.08
CA SER A 106 10.28 15.87 -21.46
C SER A 106 9.35 16.66 -20.55
N GLU A 107 8.13 16.95 -21.03
CA GLU A 107 7.16 17.73 -20.26
C GLU A 107 6.66 16.96 -19.03
N THR A 108 6.31 15.68 -19.20
CA THR A 108 5.84 14.82 -18.11
C THR A 108 6.91 14.68 -17.03
N LYS A 109 8.19 14.53 -17.40
CA LYS A 109 9.30 14.51 -16.44
C LYS A 109 9.45 15.85 -15.71
N GLY A 110 9.30 16.96 -16.42
CA GLY A 110 9.32 18.30 -15.83
C GLY A 110 8.22 18.49 -14.80
N ASP A 111 6.99 18.09 -15.14
CA ASP A 111 5.83 18.18 -14.26
C ASP A 111 5.99 17.28 -13.02
N ILE A 112 6.46 16.03 -13.19
CA ILE A 112 6.75 15.13 -12.06
C ILE A 112 7.82 15.74 -11.15
N ALA A 113 8.90 16.30 -11.71
CA ALA A 113 9.96 16.92 -10.92
C ALA A 113 9.44 18.13 -10.12
N ARG A 114 8.59 18.98 -10.73
CA ARG A 114 7.94 20.10 -10.05
C ARG A 114 7.05 19.60 -8.90
N LEU A 115 6.24 18.57 -9.14
CA LEU A 115 5.38 17.96 -8.13
C LEU A 115 6.19 17.38 -6.96
N GLN A 116 7.22 16.58 -7.24
CA GLN A 116 8.04 15.96 -6.20
C GLN A 116 8.88 16.97 -5.40
N GLY A 117 9.31 18.06 -6.04
CA GLY A 117 10.13 19.10 -5.40
C GLY A 117 9.35 20.12 -4.56
N SER A 118 8.01 20.09 -4.61
CA SER A 118 7.17 21.10 -3.95
C SER A 118 6.67 20.70 -2.56
N PHE A 119 6.92 19.46 -2.13
CA PHE A 119 6.43 18.92 -0.85
C PHE A 119 7.59 18.39 -0.01
N ASN A 120 7.49 18.52 1.32
CA ASN A 120 8.50 18.01 2.25
C ASN A 120 8.64 16.48 2.19
N ILE A 121 7.52 15.78 1.97
CA ILE A 121 7.50 14.36 1.63
C ILE A 121 7.17 14.29 0.14
N PRO A 122 8.06 13.70 -0.68
CA PRO A 122 7.82 13.61 -2.12
C PRO A 122 6.50 12.88 -2.41
N LEU A 123 5.69 13.48 -3.30
CA LEU A 123 4.41 12.88 -3.71
C LEU A 123 4.61 11.49 -4.32
N PHE A 124 3.76 10.55 -3.92
CA PHE A 124 3.60 9.29 -4.62
C PHE A 124 2.98 9.52 -6.00
N ILE A 125 3.70 9.19 -7.06
CA ILE A 125 3.24 9.36 -8.43
C ILE A 125 2.68 8.03 -8.94
N SER A 126 1.40 8.01 -9.29
CA SER A 126 0.71 6.82 -9.78
C SER A 126 0.15 7.01 -11.18
N VAL A 127 -0.05 5.92 -11.90
CA VAL A 127 -0.71 5.87 -13.21
C VAL A 127 -1.38 4.51 -13.37
N ASP A 128 -2.50 4.50 -14.07
CA ASP A 128 -3.28 3.31 -14.38
C ASP A 128 -2.94 2.81 -15.79
N GLN A 129 -1.80 2.13 -15.93
CA GLN A 129 -1.23 1.68 -17.20
C GLN A 129 -1.24 0.15 -17.28
N GLU A 130 -2.42 -0.43 -17.53
CA GLU A 130 -2.61 -1.89 -17.61
C GLU A 130 -2.40 -2.43 -19.04
N GLY A 131 -2.91 -1.70 -20.05
CA GLY A 131 -3.00 -2.19 -21.43
C GLY A 131 -4.39 -2.03 -22.03
N GLY A 132 -4.51 -2.26 -23.34
CA GLY A 132 -5.78 -2.24 -24.05
C GLY A 132 -6.58 -0.95 -23.83
N ARG A 133 -7.79 -1.08 -23.26
CA ARG A 133 -8.68 0.06 -22.97
C ARG A 133 -8.20 0.93 -21.79
N VAL A 134 -7.32 0.42 -20.94
CA VAL A 134 -6.80 1.09 -19.75
C VAL A 134 -5.33 1.43 -19.97
N THR A 135 -5.12 2.31 -20.94
CA THR A 135 -3.80 2.85 -21.31
C THR A 135 -3.83 4.37 -21.17
N ARG A 136 -2.83 4.94 -20.50
CA ARG A 136 -2.65 6.40 -20.34
C ARG A 136 -1.47 6.92 -21.13
N LEU A 137 -0.43 6.10 -21.31
CA LEU A 137 0.71 6.46 -22.14
C LEU A 137 0.29 6.54 -23.61
N PRO A 138 0.79 7.54 -24.36
CA PRO A 138 0.62 7.59 -25.81
C PRO A 138 1.15 6.31 -26.49
N LYS A 139 0.48 5.86 -27.57
CA LYS A 139 0.75 4.57 -28.22
C LYS A 139 2.18 4.45 -28.76
N GLU A 140 2.80 5.57 -29.10
CA GLU A 140 4.19 5.64 -29.56
C GLU A 140 5.21 5.16 -28.52
N TYR A 141 4.82 5.05 -27.24
CA TYR A 141 5.67 4.57 -26.15
C TYR A 141 5.42 3.11 -25.76
N GLY A 142 4.57 2.41 -26.52
CA GLY A 142 4.22 1.01 -26.30
C GLY A 142 2.77 0.82 -25.86
N SER A 143 2.19 -0.31 -26.25
CA SER A 143 0.86 -0.75 -25.85
C SER A 143 0.90 -2.21 -25.47
N PHE A 144 0.22 -2.56 -24.38
CA PHE A 144 -0.07 -3.95 -24.03
C PHE A 144 -1.42 -4.33 -24.62
N GLU A 145 -1.55 -5.56 -25.11
CA GLU A 145 -2.83 -6.10 -25.56
C GLU A 145 -3.78 -6.33 -24.37
N SER A 146 -5.09 -6.33 -24.64
CA SER A 146 -6.14 -6.56 -23.62
C SER A 146 -6.46 -8.04 -23.41
#